data_AF-T1D9T0-F1
#
_entry.id   AF-T1D9T0-F1
#
_cell.length_a   1.000
_cell.length_b   1.000
_cell.length_c   1.000
_cell.angle_alpha   90.00
_cell.angle_beta   90.00
_cell.angle_gamma   90.00
#
_symmetry.space_group_name_H-M   'P 1'
#
loop_
_entity.id
_entity.type
_entity.pdbx_description
1 polymer ?
#
loop_
_entity_poly.entity_id
_entity_poly.type
_entity_poly.pdbx_seq_one_letter_code
_entity_poly.pdbx_strand_id
1 'polypeptide(L)'
;MNVGVLALQGDVPEHFRALRRIVPERRVVWVRRPEDLVGLDALFLPGGESTTIADLLARTGLWSPMKERIEGGLAVLATCAGLIVLARELEPSPGGRDP
;
A
#
# COMPACT_ATOMS: atom_id res chain seq x y z
N MET A 1 -5.42 -15.18 8.28
CA MET A 1 -5.50 -14.23 7.17
C MET A 1 -5.78 -12.84 7.71
N ASN A 2 -4.71 -12.10 7.96
CA ASN A 2 -4.69 -10.69 8.34
C ASN A 2 -4.39 -9.87 7.09
N VAL A 3 -5.24 -8.90 6.78
CA VAL A 3 -5.06 -8.04 5.62
C VAL A 3 -4.76 -6.61 6.07
N GLY A 4 -3.63 -6.07 5.61
CA GLY A 4 -3.28 -4.68 5.82
C GLY A 4 -3.83 -3.81 4.69
N VAL A 5 -4.25 -2.59 5.01
CA VAL A 5 -4.52 -1.53 4.03
C VAL A 5 -3.53 -0.41 4.28
N LEU A 6 -2.68 -0.08 3.29
CA LEU A 6 -1.77 1.06 3.39
C LEU A 6 -2.59 2.34 3.58
N ALA A 7 -2.30 3.08 4.65
CA ALA A 7 -3.15 4.14 5.12
C ALA A 7 -2.40 5.47 5.35
N LEU A 8 -1.55 5.81 4.40
CA LEU A 8 -0.74 7.04 4.42
C LEU A 8 -1.43 8.19 3.66
N GLN A 9 -2.00 7.90 2.49
CA GLN A 9 -2.72 8.84 1.64
C GLN A 9 -3.69 8.07 0.73
N GLY A 10 -4.75 8.75 0.27
CA GLY A 10 -5.72 8.23 -0.71
C GLY A 10 -7.11 7.98 -0.14
N ASP A 11 -7.94 7.28 -0.91
CA ASP A 11 -9.33 6.90 -0.58
C ASP A 11 -9.36 5.68 0.37
N VAL A 12 -8.57 5.77 1.44
CA VAL A 12 -8.34 4.70 2.41
C VAL A 12 -9.62 4.26 3.11
N PRO A 13 -10.51 5.16 3.61
CA PRO A 13 -11.75 4.74 4.27
C PRO A 13 -12.69 3.92 3.35
N GLU A 14 -12.79 4.32 2.08
CA GLU A 14 -13.62 3.67 1.06
C GLU A 14 -13.11 2.27 0.77
N HIS A 15 -11.80 2.15 0.52
CA HIS A 15 -11.15 0.88 0.25
C HIS A 15 -11.20 -0.05 1.47
N PHE A 16 -11.00 0.48 2.68
CA PHE A 16 -11.12 -0.30 3.92
C PHE A 16 -12.54 -0.86 4.12
N ARG A 17 -13.57 -0.04 3.87
CA ARG A 17 -14.98 -0.46 3.95
C ARG A 17 -15.32 -1.50 2.88
N ALA A 18 -14.85 -1.32 1.65
CA ALA A 18 -15.05 -2.28 0.56
C ALA A 18 -14.40 -3.62 0.92
N LEU A 19 -13.15 -3.61 1.38
CA LEU A 19 -12.42 -4.81 1.75
C LEU A 19 -13.13 -5.56 2.89
N ARG A 20 -13.59 -4.87 3.94
CA ARG A 20 -14.33 -5.49 5.04
C ARG A 20 -15.65 -6.15 4.60
N ARG A 21 -16.25 -5.73 3.49
CA ARG A 21 -17.44 -6.39 2.92
C ARG A 21 -17.09 -7.65 2.15
N ILE A 22 -15.93 -7.67 1.48
CA ILE A 22 -15.43 -8.82 0.71
C ILE A 22 -14.90 -9.91 1.65
N VAL A 23 -14.22 -9.52 2.73
CA VAL A 23 -13.60 -10.44 3.69
C VAL A 23 -14.10 -10.21 5.13
N PRO A 24 -15.41 -10.38 5.39
CA PRO A 24 -16.02 -10.01 6.68
C PRO A 24 -15.44 -10.78 7.88
N GLU A 25 -15.02 -12.03 7.67
CA GLU A 25 -14.44 -12.91 8.70
C GLU A 25 -12.94 -12.67 8.93
N ARG A 26 -12.31 -11.75 8.19
CA ARG A 26 -10.86 -11.51 8.25
C ARG A 26 -10.55 -10.24 9.03
N ARG A 27 -9.42 -10.26 9.74
CA ARG A 27 -8.90 -9.07 10.41
C ARG A 27 -8.33 -8.13 9.35
N VAL A 28 -8.90 -6.94 9.25
CA VAL A 28 -8.39 -5.86 8.40
C VAL A 28 -7.80 -4.77 9.28
N VAL A 29 -6.55 -4.39 9.04
CA VAL A 29 -5.83 -3.37 9.81
C VAL A 29 -5.32 -2.25 8.91
N TRP A 30 -5.17 -1.08 9.51
CA TRP A 30 -4.54 0.07 8.87
C TRP A 30 -3.03 -0.08 9.01
N VAL A 31 -2.29 0.14 7.93
CA VAL A 31 -0.82 0.10 7.92
C VAL A 31 -0.31 1.53 7.78
N ARG A 32 0.30 2.05 8.84
CA ARG A 32 0.86 3.42 8.89
C ARG A 32 2.31 3.44 9.37
N ARG A 33 2.77 2.37 10.01
CA ARG A 33 4.12 2.22 10.56
C ARG A 33 4.67 0.82 10.27
N PRO A 34 5.99 0.62 10.28
CA PRO A 34 6.62 -0.68 10.02
C PRO A 34 6.06 -1.83 10.84
N GLU A 35 5.72 -1.59 12.11
CA GLU A 35 5.22 -2.64 13.00
C GLU A 35 3.84 -3.17 12.58
N ASP A 36 3.07 -2.37 11.85
CA ASP A 36 1.75 -2.77 11.35
C ASP A 36 1.85 -3.83 10.23
N LEU A 37 3.04 -4.05 9.65
CA LEU A 37 3.29 -5.07 8.63
C LEU A 37 3.45 -6.49 9.20
N VAL A 38 3.71 -6.59 10.51
CA VAL A 38 4.02 -7.86 11.19
C VAL A 38 2.79 -8.76 11.21
N GLY A 39 2.97 -10.01 10.77
CA GLY A 39 1.89 -11.01 10.77
C GLY A 39 0.78 -10.75 9.75
N LEU A 40 0.99 -9.85 8.78
CA LEU A 40 0.09 -9.73 7.63
C LEU A 40 0.25 -10.91 6.68
N ASP A 41 -0.88 -11.40 6.16
CA ASP A 41 -0.94 -12.41 5.12
C ASP A 41 -1.12 -11.76 3.73
N ALA A 42 -1.72 -10.56 3.69
CA ALA A 42 -1.85 -9.76 2.49
C ALA A 42 -1.77 -8.25 2.81
N LEU A 43 -1.35 -7.46 1.82
CA LEU A 43 -1.32 -6.01 1.86
C LEU A 43 -2.07 -5.43 0.67
N PHE A 44 -2.93 -4.45 0.94
CA PHE A 44 -3.66 -3.72 -0.07
C PHE A 44 -3.15 -2.28 -0.17
N LEU A 45 -2.71 -1.87 -1.37
CA LEU A 45 -2.26 -0.50 -1.66
C LEU A 45 -3.38 0.25 -2.41
N PRO A 46 -4.03 1.24 -1.77
CA PRO A 46 -5.11 2.00 -2.38
C PRO A 46 -4.62 2.97 -3.46
N GLY A 47 -5.57 3.56 -4.20
CA GLY A 47 -5.34 4.66 -5.10
C GLY A 47 -5.15 6.00 -4.37
N GLY A 48 -4.82 7.05 -5.12
CA GLY A 48 -4.46 8.36 -4.57
C GLY A 48 -3.50 9.07 -5.51
N GLU A 49 -2.43 9.62 -4.95
CA GLU A 49 -1.36 10.28 -5.70
C GLU A 49 -0.03 9.58 -5.38
N SER A 50 0.58 8.96 -6.39
CA SER A 50 1.71 8.05 -6.22
C SER A 50 2.95 8.72 -5.66
N THR A 51 3.24 9.96 -6.06
CA THR A 51 4.42 10.71 -5.60
C THR A 51 4.30 11.02 -4.11
N THR A 52 3.10 11.40 -3.65
CA THR A 52 2.80 11.63 -2.24
C THR A 52 2.86 10.33 -1.44
N ILE A 53 2.34 9.23 -1.98
CA ILE A 53 2.42 7.92 -1.31
C ILE A 53 3.89 7.48 -1.16
N ALA A 54 4.70 7.63 -2.20
CA ALA A 54 6.13 7.29 -2.16
C ALA A 54 6.91 8.15 -1.16
N ASP A 55 6.70 9.48 -1.15
CA ASP A 55 7.30 10.40 -0.19
C ASP A 55 6.91 10.03 1.25
N LEU A 56 5.63 9.72 1.50
CA LEU A 56 5.17 9.30 2.82
C LEU A 56 5.76 7.94 3.23
N LEU A 57 5.82 6.96 2.34
CA LEU A 57 6.45 5.65 2.63
C LEU A 57 7.92 5.81 3.05
N ALA A 58 8.65 6.71 2.39
CA ALA A 58 10.03 7.04 2.74
C ALA A 58 10.11 7.73 4.11
N ARG A 59 9.28 8.76 4.36
CA ARG A 59 9.27 9.53 5.62
C ARG A 59 8.86 8.72 6.83
N THR A 60 7.95 7.76 6.68
CA THR A 60 7.50 6.89 7.78
C THR A 60 8.43 5.69 7.98
N GLY A 61 9.50 5.55 7.18
CA GLY A 61 10.38 4.38 7.22
C GLY A 61 9.69 3.08 6.81
N LEU A 62 8.55 3.16 6.12
CA LEU A 62 7.76 2.00 5.68
C LEU A 62 8.30 1.37 4.41
N TRP A 63 9.00 2.14 3.57
CA TRP A 63 9.43 1.68 2.25
C TRP A 63 10.24 0.37 2.30
N SER A 64 11.37 0.38 3.01
CA SER A 64 12.25 -0.79 3.11
C SER A 64 11.56 -2.03 3.71
N PRO A 65 10.91 -1.96 4.89
CA PRO A 65 10.25 -3.14 5.47
C PRO A 65 9.06 -3.62 4.63
N MET A 66 8.34 -2.73 3.96
CA MET A 66 7.28 -3.11 3.03
C MET A 66 7.87 -3.88 1.85
N LYS A 67 8.93 -3.35 1.22
CA LYS A 67 9.60 -4.00 0.09
C LYS A 67 10.13 -5.39 0.46
N GLU A 68 10.85 -5.51 1.57
CA GLU A 68 11.38 -6.79 2.06
C GLU A 68 10.28 -7.83 2.28
N ARG A 69 9.15 -7.42 2.86
CA ARG A 69 7.99 -8.29 3.08
C ARG A 69 7.37 -8.76 1.77
N ILE A 70 7.25 -7.88 0.79
CA ILE A 70 6.71 -8.19 -0.54
C ILE A 70 7.63 -9.16 -1.29
N GLU A 71 8.93 -8.88 -1.31
CA GLU A 71 9.94 -9.77 -1.90
C GLU A 71 10.01 -11.13 -1.16
N GLY A 72 9.70 -11.13 0.13
CA GLY A 72 9.54 -12.34 0.97
C GLY A 72 8.21 -13.10 0.79
N GLY A 73 7.36 -12.69 -0.15
CA GLY A 73 6.14 -13.43 -0.52
C GLY A 73 4.84 -12.92 0.12
N LEU A 74 4.82 -11.74 0.74
CA LEU A 74 3.58 -11.10 1.16
C LEU A 74 2.69 -10.86 -0.06
N ALA A 75 1.46 -11.38 -0.04
CA ALA A 75 0.51 -11.16 -1.13
C ALA A 75 0.12 -9.69 -1.20
N VAL A 76 0.15 -9.09 -2.40
CA VAL A 76 -0.17 -7.67 -2.60
C VAL A 76 -1.27 -7.50 -3.62
N LEU A 77 -2.23 -6.63 -3.31
CA LEU A 77 -3.18 -6.10 -4.28
C LEU A 77 -3.04 -4.58 -4.30
N ALA A 78 -2.71 -4.01 -5.47
CA ALA A 78 -2.51 -2.59 -5.65
C ALA A 78 -3.48 -2.02 -6.69
N THR A 79 -3.91 -0.78 -6.48
CA THR A 79 -4.89 -0.11 -7.35
C THR A 79 -4.44 1.31 -7.67
N CYS A 80 -4.59 1.75 -8.93
CA CYS A 80 -4.28 3.11 -9.39
C CYS A 80 -2.86 3.57 -8.93
N ALA A 81 -2.76 4.59 -8.09
CA ALA A 81 -1.49 5.08 -7.56
C ALA A 81 -0.67 4.01 -6.81
N GLY A 82 -1.32 3.10 -6.09
CA GLY A 82 -0.64 1.98 -5.45
C GLY A 82 0.05 1.05 -6.45
N LEU A 83 -0.48 0.91 -7.67
CA LEU A 83 0.15 0.13 -8.73
C LEU A 83 1.39 0.85 -9.28
N ILE A 84 1.29 2.18 -9.46
CA ILE A 84 2.42 3.02 -9.88
C ILE A 84 3.58 2.91 -8.89
N VAL A 85 3.28 2.93 -7.58
CA VAL A 85 4.28 2.77 -6.50
C VAL A 85 5.04 1.44 -6.57
N LEU A 86 4.41 0.37 -7.07
CA LEU A 86 5.04 -0.95 -7.19
C LEU A 86 5.65 -1.21 -8.57
N ALA A 87 5.50 -0.29 -9.52
CA ALA A 87 6.00 -0.48 -10.86
C ALA A 87 7.54 -0.54 -10.88
N ARG A 88 8.10 -1.45 -11.68
CA ARG A 88 9.54 -1.53 -11.90
C ARG A 88 10.06 -0.42 -12.80
N GLU A 89 9.23 -0.02 -13.76
CA GLU A 89 9.53 0.97 -14.78
C GLU A 89 8.32 1.90 -14.88
N LEU A 90 8.61 3.20 -14.98
CA LEU A 90 7.62 4.25 -15.14
C LEU A 90 7.97 5.02 -16.40
N GLU A 91 6.96 5.30 -17.22
CA GLU A 91 7.10 6.28 -18.28
C GLU A 91 6.84 7.67 -17.70
N PRO A 92 7.81 8.60 -17.80
CA PRO A 92 7.64 9.93 -17.27
C PRO A 92 6.51 10.63 -18.01
N SER A 93 5.50 11.09 -17.26
CA SER A 93 4.47 11.96 -17.82
C SER A 93 5.06 13.35 -18.07
N PRO A 94 4.74 14.02 -19.19
CA PRO A 94 5.27 15.35 -19.48
C PRO A 94 5.00 16.33 -18.33
N GLY A 95 6.06 16.78 -17.64
CA GLY A 95 5.98 17.71 -16.51
C GLY A 95 5.73 17.07 -15.13
N GLY A 96 5.68 15.75 -15.02
CA GLY A 96 5.58 15.02 -13.75
C GLY A 96 6.93 14.83 -13.05
N ARG A 97 6.91 14.63 -11.73
CA ARG A 97 8.07 14.17 -10.96
C ARG A 97 7.84 12.70 -10.62
N ASP A 98 8.68 11.82 -11.14
CA ASP A 98 8.57 10.39 -10.92
C ASP A 98 8.68 10.07 -9.41
N PRO A 99 7.87 9.13 -8.89
CA PRO A 99 7.88 8.70 -7.49
C PRO A 99 9.17 7.97 -7.07
#